data_AF-A0A7C5R5R8-F1
#
_entry.id   AF-A0A7C5R5R8-F1
#
_cell.length_a   1.000
_cell.length_b   1.000
_cell.length_c   1.000
_cell.angle_alpha   90.00
_cell.angle_beta   90.00
_cell.angle_gamma   90.00
#
_symmetry.space_group_name_H-M   'P 1'
#
loop_
_entity.id
_entity.type
_entity.pdbx_description
1 polymer ?
#
loop_
_entity_poly.entity_id
_entity_poly.type
_entity_poly.pdbx_seq_one_letter_code
_entity_poly.pdbx_strand_id
1 'polypeptide(L)'
;MGDSFKKVQAGQRLQIPAEAYNAFLDAARAERNRRHNREQDATPPFRQADIILVRNDTGENRARFDVLGLSSPVVPPGANLDQFKNQVALVGGVPLVSSHAGKFAVLLEPLEAGAIGRAWASGVCPARVNVADECHEYVGVADGDPTALRSVPRGSARILW
;
A
#
# COMPACT_ATOMS: atom_id res chain seq x y z
N MET A 1 -43.55 3.95 39.34
CA MET A 1 -42.55 3.78 38.25
C MET A 1 -41.80 2.50 38.52
N GLY A 2 -41.97 1.49 37.67
CA GLY A 2 -41.20 0.24 37.76
C GLY A 2 -39.88 0.40 37.01
N ASP A 3 -38.84 -0.30 37.44
CA ASP A 3 -37.51 -0.24 36.84
C ASP A 3 -37.52 -0.81 35.41
N SER A 4 -37.39 0.06 34.42
CA SER A 4 -37.49 -0.26 32.98
C SER A 4 -36.37 -1.20 32.49
N PHE A 5 -35.29 -1.38 33.26
CA PHE A 5 -34.13 -2.22 32.89
C PHE A 5 -34.02 -3.52 33.70
N LYS A 6 -35.12 -3.98 34.30
CA LYS A 6 -35.13 -5.23 35.08
C LYS A 6 -34.78 -6.44 34.20
N LYS A 7 -33.71 -7.16 34.58
CA LYS A 7 -33.32 -8.42 33.93
C LYS A 7 -34.34 -9.51 34.22
N VAL A 8 -34.79 -10.21 33.17
CA VAL A 8 -35.62 -11.42 33.29
C VAL A 8 -34.76 -12.68 33.36
N GLN A 9 -35.21 -13.67 34.10
CA GLN A 9 -34.58 -14.99 34.15
C GLN A 9 -35.21 -15.95 33.14
N ALA A 10 -34.47 -17.00 32.78
CA ALA A 10 -34.95 -18.05 31.89
C ALA A 10 -36.26 -18.68 32.45
N GLY A 11 -37.29 -18.74 31.61
CA GLY A 11 -38.63 -19.23 31.99
C GLY A 11 -39.59 -18.17 32.52
N GLN A 12 -39.14 -16.93 32.78
CA GLN A 12 -40.06 -15.83 33.14
C GLN A 12 -40.72 -15.21 31.91
N ARG A 13 -41.99 -14.83 32.04
CA ARG A 13 -42.74 -14.16 30.98
C ARG A 13 -42.19 -12.75 30.78
N LEU A 14 -41.56 -12.53 29.63
CA LEU A 14 -40.95 -11.25 29.27
C LEU A 14 -42.04 -10.23 28.91
N GLN A 15 -42.16 -9.17 29.71
CA GLN A 15 -42.93 -7.97 29.36
C GLN A 15 -41.95 -6.80 29.25
N ILE A 16 -41.78 -6.28 28.03
CA ILE A 16 -40.83 -5.21 27.73
C ILE A 16 -41.58 -3.88 27.76
N PRO A 17 -41.24 -2.95 28.67
CA PRO A 17 -41.75 -1.58 28.62
C PRO A 17 -41.27 -0.88 27.34
N ALA A 18 -42.10 0.00 26.77
CA ALA A 18 -41.76 0.74 25.55
C ALA A 18 -40.46 1.54 25.68
N GLU A 19 -40.18 2.08 26.87
CA GLU A 19 -38.95 2.79 27.19
C GLU A 19 -37.71 1.91 27.02
N ALA A 20 -37.76 0.67 27.54
CA ALA A 20 -36.65 -0.28 27.40
C ALA A 20 -36.46 -0.71 25.94
N TYR A 21 -37.57 -0.93 25.22
CA TYR A 21 -37.54 -1.30 23.81
C TYR A 21 -36.90 -0.20 22.95
N ASN A 22 -37.29 1.06 23.16
CA ASN A 22 -36.71 2.20 22.46
C ASN A 22 -35.22 2.38 22.79
N ALA A 23 -34.85 2.24 24.06
CA ALA A 23 -33.45 2.30 24.48
C ALA A 23 -32.58 1.23 23.80
N PHE A 24 -33.10 0.00 23.64
CA PHE A 24 -32.39 -1.05 22.89
C PHE A 24 -32.27 -0.73 21.40
N LEU A 25 -33.31 -0.17 20.78
CA LEU A 25 -33.26 0.25 19.38
C LEU A 25 -32.25 1.38 19.15
N ASP A 26 -32.20 2.36 20.06
CA ASP A 26 -31.26 3.47 19.97
C ASP A 26 -29.82 2.99 20.17
N ALA A 27 -29.58 2.07 21.11
CA ALA A 27 -28.29 1.43 21.30
C ALA A 27 -27.85 0.63 20.06
N ALA A 28 -28.77 -0.14 19.44
CA ALA A 28 -28.49 -0.90 18.23
C ALA A 28 -28.16 0.02 17.04
N ARG A 29 -28.88 1.14 16.90
CA ARG A 29 -28.60 2.16 15.87
C ARG A 29 -27.26 2.85 16.11
N ALA A 30 -26.93 3.18 17.36
CA ALA A 30 -25.66 3.80 17.72
C ALA A 30 -24.47 2.88 17.43
N GLU A 31 -24.59 1.58 17.73
CA GLU A 31 -23.56 0.59 17.43
C GLU A 31 -23.38 0.38 15.92
N ARG A 32 -24.49 0.31 15.16
CA ARG A 32 -24.42 0.23 13.69
C ARG A 32 -23.75 1.45 13.08
N ASN A 33 -24.09 2.65 13.56
CA ASN A 33 -23.47 3.89 13.11
C ASN A 33 -21.99 3.97 13.52
N ARG A 34 -21.62 3.49 14.71
CA ARG A 34 -20.22 3.38 15.14
C ARG A 34 -19.41 2.43 14.28
N ARG A 35 -19.96 1.27 13.90
CA ARG A 35 -19.31 0.34 12.97
C ARG A 35 -19.07 1.00 11.60
N HIS A 36 -20.07 1.70 11.08
CA HIS A 36 -19.95 2.41 9.80
C HIS A 36 -18.96 3.58 9.86
N ASN A 37 -18.86 4.27 11.00
CA ASN A 37 -17.91 5.37 11.18
C ASN A 37 -16.47 4.86 11.40
N ARG A 38 -16.31 3.68 12.02
CA ARG A 38 -15.00 3.04 12.24
C ARG A 38 -14.37 2.50 10.95
N GLU A 39 -15.17 2.24 9.92
CA GLU A 39 -14.70 1.98 8.55
C GLU A 39 -14.29 3.27 7.81
N GLN A 40 -14.78 4.45 8.25
CA GLN A 40 -14.41 5.76 7.70
C GLN A 40 -13.21 6.41 8.38
N ASP A 41 -12.89 6.04 9.63
CA ASP A 41 -11.63 6.38 10.34
C ASP A 41 -10.43 5.54 9.86
N ALA A 42 -10.41 5.16 8.57
CA ALA A 42 -9.17 4.78 7.93
C ALA A 42 -8.32 6.05 7.85
N THR A 43 -7.37 6.20 8.79
CA THR A 43 -6.26 7.15 8.69
C THR A 43 -5.87 7.30 7.23
N PRO A 44 -5.82 8.52 6.64
CA PRO A 44 -5.45 8.69 5.25
C PRO A 44 -4.20 7.85 5.01
N PRO A 45 -4.20 6.93 4.03
CA PRO A 45 -3.13 5.94 3.92
C PRO A 45 -1.83 6.71 3.87
N PHE A 46 -1.05 6.61 4.94
CA PHE A 46 0.26 7.23 5.00
C PHE A 46 1.06 6.48 3.94
N ARG A 47 1.21 7.08 2.76
CA ARG A 47 2.01 6.54 1.67
C ARG A 47 3.45 6.62 2.16
N GLN A 48 3.87 5.59 2.88
CA GLN A 48 5.26 5.44 3.25
C GLN A 48 6.00 5.16 1.95
N ALA A 49 6.69 6.18 1.41
CA ALA A 49 7.45 6.08 0.16
C ALA A 49 8.50 4.96 0.19
N ASP A 50 8.84 4.50 1.41
CA ASP A 50 9.77 3.41 1.63
C ASP A 50 9.17 2.01 1.56
N ILE A 51 7.84 1.87 1.48
CA ILE A 51 7.16 0.57 1.35
C ILE A 51 6.47 0.49 -0.01
N ILE A 52 6.93 -0.44 -0.84
CA ILE A 52 6.40 -0.71 -2.17
C ILE A 52 5.81 -2.11 -2.26
N LEU A 53 4.98 -2.34 -3.27
CA LEU A 53 4.57 -3.70 -3.64
C LEU A 53 5.58 -4.32 -4.59
N VAL A 54 5.95 -5.57 -4.33
CA VAL A 54 6.85 -6.33 -5.18
C VAL A 54 6.25 -7.70 -5.47
N ARG A 55 6.24 -8.08 -6.76
CA ARG A 55 5.93 -9.45 -7.17
C ARG A 55 7.20 -10.29 -7.17
N ASN A 56 7.17 -11.45 -6.53
CA ASN A 56 8.31 -12.37 -6.51
C ASN A 56 8.34 -13.21 -7.80
N ASP A 57 9.17 -12.81 -8.76
CA ASP A 57 9.41 -13.56 -10.00
C ASP A 57 10.76 -14.32 -9.94
N THR A 58 11.27 -14.65 -8.74
CA THR A 58 12.51 -15.44 -8.59
C THR A 58 12.34 -16.92 -8.90
N GLY A 59 11.10 -17.41 -9.03
CA GLY A 59 10.79 -18.83 -9.24
C GLY A 59 10.76 -19.68 -7.97
N GLU A 60 11.15 -19.11 -6.82
CA GLU A 60 11.16 -19.80 -5.52
C GLU A 60 10.48 -18.96 -4.45
N ASN A 61 10.05 -19.61 -3.36
CA ASN A 61 9.55 -18.92 -2.20
C ASN A 61 10.69 -18.19 -1.49
N ARG A 62 10.45 -16.94 -1.10
CA ARG A 62 11.42 -16.09 -0.41
C ARG A 62 10.98 -15.82 1.02
N ALA A 63 11.94 -15.82 1.92
CA ALA A 63 11.69 -15.57 3.32
C ALA A 63 11.57 -14.05 3.56
N ARG A 64 11.10 -13.72 4.76
CA ARG A 64 11.18 -12.34 5.25
C ARG A 64 12.64 -11.89 5.29
N PHE A 65 12.89 -10.64 4.88
CA PHE A 65 14.20 -10.01 4.75
C PHE A 65 15.07 -10.50 3.59
N ASP A 66 14.56 -11.39 2.74
CA ASP A 66 15.24 -11.69 1.48
C ASP A 66 15.25 -10.45 0.56
N VAL A 67 16.27 -10.38 -0.29
CA VAL A 67 16.51 -9.25 -1.20
C VAL A 67 16.08 -9.63 -2.61
N LEU A 68 15.27 -8.76 -3.23
CA LEU A 68 14.85 -8.89 -4.62
C LEU A 68 15.44 -7.76 -5.48
N GLY A 69 15.92 -8.11 -6.67
CA GLY A 69 16.32 -7.14 -7.68
C GLY A 69 15.10 -6.56 -8.38
N LEU A 70 14.96 -5.23 -8.38
CA LEU A 70 13.85 -4.54 -9.00
C LEU A 70 14.12 -4.33 -10.49
N SER A 71 13.14 -4.69 -11.32
CA SER A 71 13.25 -4.62 -12.78
C SER A 71 12.18 -3.71 -13.38
N SER A 72 11.04 -4.26 -13.80
CA SER A 72 9.96 -3.54 -14.44
C SER A 72 8.75 -3.34 -13.52
N PRO A 73 7.88 -2.36 -13.77
CA PRO A 73 6.59 -2.28 -13.09
C PRO A 73 5.69 -3.46 -13.45
N VAL A 74 4.90 -3.92 -12.47
CA VAL A 74 3.87 -4.95 -12.65
C VAL A 74 2.77 -4.46 -13.59
N VAL A 75 2.40 -3.18 -13.47
CA VAL A 75 1.43 -2.50 -14.33
C VAL A 75 2.14 -1.34 -15.01
N PRO A 76 2.43 -1.42 -16.33
CA PRO A 76 3.08 -0.33 -17.03
C PRO A 76 2.11 0.85 -17.23
N PRO A 77 2.62 2.09 -17.40
CA PRO A 77 1.80 3.28 -17.58
C PRO A 77 0.90 3.21 -18.83
N GLY A 78 1.31 2.46 -19.87
CA GLY A 78 0.50 2.23 -21.06
C GLY A 78 -0.71 1.31 -20.83
N ALA A 79 -0.71 0.49 -19.78
CA ALA A 79 -1.83 -0.39 -19.43
C ALA A 79 -2.82 0.33 -18.50
N ASN A 80 -2.32 0.98 -17.44
CA ASN A 80 -3.16 1.76 -16.52
C ASN A 80 -2.34 2.84 -15.79
N LEU A 81 -2.45 4.07 -16.30
CA LEU A 81 -1.72 5.22 -15.77
C LEU A 81 -2.21 5.65 -14.38
N ASP A 82 -3.50 5.53 -14.09
CA ASP A 82 -4.04 5.89 -12.78
C ASP A 82 -3.59 4.91 -11.70
N GLN A 83 -3.54 3.62 -12.01
CA GLN A 83 -3.02 2.62 -11.10
C GLN A 83 -1.52 2.81 -10.86
N PHE A 84 -0.73 3.07 -11.91
CA PHE A 84 0.70 3.33 -11.79
C PHE A 84 1.00 4.56 -10.90
N LYS A 85 0.22 5.63 -11.03
CA LYS A 85 0.36 6.84 -10.19
C LYS A 85 -0.05 6.61 -8.73
N ASN A 86 -1.01 5.73 -8.49
CA ASN A 86 -1.56 5.49 -7.16
C ASN A 86 -0.86 4.38 -6.40
N GLN A 87 -0.25 3.42 -7.09
CA GLN A 87 0.35 2.24 -6.49
C GLN A 87 1.57 1.78 -7.29
N VAL A 88 2.75 1.96 -6.69
CA VAL A 88 4.01 1.45 -7.25
C VAL A 88 4.14 -0.03 -6.94
N ALA A 89 3.95 -0.86 -7.96
CA ALA A 89 4.18 -2.29 -7.91
C ALA A 89 5.27 -2.68 -8.91
N LEU A 90 6.36 -3.27 -8.42
CA LEU A 90 7.53 -3.66 -9.21
C LEU A 90 7.72 -5.18 -9.26
N VAL A 91 8.39 -5.66 -10.28
CA VAL A 91 8.78 -7.06 -10.44
C VAL A 91 10.13 -7.28 -9.77
N GLY A 92 10.16 -8.20 -8.81
CA GLY A 92 11.33 -8.62 -8.06
C GLY A 92 11.89 -9.93 -8.60
N GLY A 93 13.05 -9.86 -9.25
CA GLY A 93 13.79 -11.02 -9.73
C GLY A 93 14.99 -11.35 -8.83
N VAL A 94 15.76 -12.36 -9.24
CA VAL A 94 17.02 -12.70 -8.56
C VAL A 94 17.97 -11.50 -8.70
N PRO A 95 18.52 -10.96 -7.60
CA PRO A 95 19.41 -9.80 -7.68
C PRO A 95 20.69 -10.16 -8.46
N LEU A 96 21.08 -9.27 -9.37
CA LEU A 96 22.20 -9.44 -10.29
C LEU A 96 23.01 -8.15 -10.24
N VAL A 97 24.32 -8.23 -10.01
CA VAL A 97 25.16 -7.04 -9.83
C VAL A 97 25.16 -6.17 -11.09
N SER A 98 25.09 -6.77 -12.29
CA SER A 98 25.10 -6.06 -13.57
C SER A 98 23.83 -5.24 -13.84
N SER A 99 22.65 -5.71 -13.43
CA SER A 99 21.35 -5.10 -13.77
C SER A 99 20.64 -4.45 -12.59
N HIS A 100 20.93 -4.90 -11.37
CA HIS A 100 20.22 -4.52 -10.15
C HIS A 100 21.09 -3.72 -9.17
N ALA A 101 22.29 -3.26 -9.59
CA ALA A 101 23.09 -2.33 -8.79
C ALA A 101 22.23 -1.11 -8.40
N GLY A 102 22.01 -0.89 -7.11
CA GLY A 102 21.16 0.18 -6.59
C GLY A 102 19.65 0.04 -6.86
N LYS A 103 19.19 -1.09 -7.41
CA LYS A 103 17.77 -1.38 -7.70
C LYS A 103 17.36 -2.65 -6.95
N PHE A 104 17.15 -2.54 -5.64
CA PHE A 104 16.74 -3.67 -4.83
C PHE A 104 15.69 -3.27 -3.80
N ALA A 105 14.93 -4.26 -3.35
CA ALA A 105 14.02 -4.14 -2.22
C ALA A 105 14.20 -5.31 -1.25
N VAL A 106 13.87 -5.07 0.02
CA VAL A 106 13.96 -6.06 1.10
C VAL A 106 12.56 -6.48 1.53
N LEU A 107 12.26 -7.78 1.53
CA LEU A 107 10.92 -8.27 1.83
C LEU A 107 10.52 -8.04 3.31
N LEU A 108 9.30 -7.53 3.53
CA LEU A 108 8.74 -7.34 4.88
C LEU A 108 8.08 -8.61 5.44
N GLU A 109 7.62 -9.49 4.55
CA GLU A 109 6.90 -10.73 4.85
C GLU A 109 7.38 -11.85 3.93
N PRO A 110 7.24 -13.13 4.33
CA PRO A 110 7.53 -14.26 3.43
C PRO A 110 6.65 -14.16 2.18
N LEU A 111 7.22 -14.45 1.02
CA LEU A 111 6.56 -14.27 -0.26
C LEU A 111 6.73 -15.49 -1.15
N GLU A 112 5.59 -16.10 -1.52
CA GLU A 112 5.58 -17.24 -2.46
C GLU A 112 5.99 -16.81 -3.87
N ALA A 113 6.45 -17.77 -4.68
CA ALA A 113 6.74 -17.52 -6.08
C ALA A 113 5.47 -17.05 -6.83
N GLY A 114 5.57 -15.95 -7.56
CA GLY A 114 4.49 -15.30 -8.31
C GLY A 114 3.54 -14.43 -7.48
N ALA A 115 3.66 -14.44 -6.15
CA ALA A 115 2.81 -13.65 -5.27
C ALA A 115 3.30 -12.19 -5.17
N ILE A 116 2.39 -11.28 -4.81
CA ILE A 116 2.68 -9.85 -4.56
C ILE A 116 2.67 -9.62 -3.04
N GLY A 117 3.74 -9.04 -2.53
CA GLY A 117 3.90 -8.71 -1.12
C GLY A 117 4.53 -7.33 -0.93
N ARG A 118 4.71 -6.94 0.33
CA ARG A 118 5.33 -5.67 0.69
C ARG A 118 6.85 -5.81 0.81
N ALA A 119 7.57 -4.81 0.30
CA ALA A 119 9.02 -4.72 0.43
C ALA A 119 9.46 -3.30 0.78
N TRP A 120 10.57 -3.18 1.50
CA TRP A 120 11.26 -1.93 1.74
C TRP A 120 12.13 -1.56 0.54
N ALA A 121 11.95 -0.34 0.03
CA ALA A 121 12.82 0.28 -0.97
C ALA A 121 12.94 1.76 -0.62
N SER A 122 14.15 2.30 -0.52
CA SER A 122 14.32 3.69 -0.08
C SER A 122 13.76 4.67 -1.11
N GLY A 123 12.75 5.46 -0.72
CA GLY A 123 12.27 6.64 -1.44
C GLY A 123 11.84 6.40 -2.89
N VAL A 124 10.85 5.54 -3.13
CA VAL A 124 10.33 5.29 -4.48
C VAL A 124 9.16 6.21 -4.82
N CYS A 125 9.26 6.95 -5.92
CA CYS A 125 8.22 7.88 -6.37
C CYS A 125 8.08 7.88 -7.91
N PRO A 126 6.87 7.79 -8.47
CA PRO A 126 6.64 7.98 -9.89
C PRO A 126 6.82 9.47 -10.26
N ALA A 127 7.74 9.77 -11.17
CA ALA A 127 8.01 11.12 -11.66
C ALA A 127 8.12 11.13 -13.19
N ARG A 128 7.89 12.29 -13.80
CA ARG A 128 8.19 12.51 -15.22
C ARG A 128 9.68 12.75 -15.38
N VAL A 129 10.30 12.05 -16.32
CA VAL A 129 11.72 12.16 -16.62
C VAL A 129 11.91 12.42 -18.11
N ASN A 130 12.64 13.48 -18.43
CA ASN A 130 13.11 13.77 -19.77
C ASN A 130 14.44 13.04 -19.99
N VAL A 131 14.39 11.96 -20.76
CA VAL A 131 15.56 11.14 -21.10
C VAL A 131 16.31 11.82 -22.25
N ALA A 132 17.49 12.34 -21.94
CA ALA A 132 18.41 12.97 -22.89
C ALA A 132 19.37 11.95 -23.53
N ASP A 133 19.67 10.87 -22.82
CA ASP A 133 20.50 9.75 -23.27
C ASP A 133 19.97 8.46 -22.61
N GLU A 134 19.87 7.39 -23.37
CA GLU A 134 19.41 6.08 -22.91
C GLU A 134 20.40 5.41 -21.95
N CYS A 135 21.68 5.81 -21.98
CA CYS A 135 22.70 5.32 -21.06
C CYS A 135 22.68 6.00 -19.68
N HIS A 136 21.84 7.00 -19.47
CA HIS A 136 21.74 7.68 -18.18
C HIS A 136 20.96 6.84 -17.16
N GLU A 137 21.61 6.51 -16.04
CA GLU A 137 20.97 5.76 -14.96
C GLU A 137 20.40 6.65 -13.83
N TYR A 138 20.67 7.96 -13.88
CA TYR A 138 20.36 8.90 -12.81
C TYR A 138 19.53 10.09 -13.32
N VAL A 139 18.86 10.76 -12.38
CA VAL A 139 18.11 11.99 -12.64
C VAL A 139 18.58 13.13 -11.76
N GLY A 140 18.49 14.33 -12.32
CA GLY A 140 18.79 15.60 -11.66
C GLY A 140 17.71 16.65 -11.97
N VAL A 141 17.87 17.82 -11.36
CA VAL A 141 16.96 18.95 -11.56
C VAL A 141 17.09 19.46 -13.00
N ALA A 142 15.94 19.69 -13.64
CA ALA A 142 15.88 20.43 -14.90
C ALA A 142 15.80 21.93 -14.59
N ASP A 143 16.76 22.72 -15.08
CA ASP A 143 16.75 24.17 -14.86
C ASP A 143 15.54 24.81 -15.57
N GLY A 144 14.74 25.56 -14.82
CA GLY A 144 13.56 26.26 -15.33
C GLY A 144 12.30 25.41 -15.63
N ASP A 145 12.32 24.08 -15.42
CA ASP A 145 11.16 23.20 -15.66
C ASP A 145 10.74 22.45 -14.38
N PRO A 146 9.61 22.82 -13.74
CA PRO A 146 9.11 22.13 -12.56
C PRO A 146 8.33 20.84 -12.88
N THR A 147 8.10 20.53 -14.16
CA THR A 147 7.19 19.45 -14.58
C THR A 147 7.88 18.10 -14.76
N ALA A 148 9.22 18.10 -14.89
CA ALA A 148 10.00 16.90 -15.15
C ALA A 148 11.43 16.99 -14.58
N LEU A 149 12.01 15.83 -14.29
CA LEU A 149 13.43 15.68 -14.01
C LEU A 149 14.20 15.47 -15.31
N ARG A 150 15.49 15.80 -15.32
CA ARG A 150 16.38 15.56 -16.46
C ARG A 150 17.28 14.36 -16.18
N SER A 151 17.42 13.46 -17.14
CA SER A 151 18.40 12.37 -17.04
C SER A 151 19.84 12.91 -17.04
N VAL A 152 20.69 12.38 -16.17
CA VAL A 152 22.10 12.75 -16.01
C VAL A 152 22.98 11.50 -15.85
N PRO A 153 24.27 11.56 -16.20
CA PRO A 153 25.16 10.40 -16.07
C PRO A 153 25.47 10.04 -14.61
N ARG A 154 25.39 11.01 -13.69
CA ARG A 154 25.53 10.81 -12.23
C ARG A 154 24.58 11.74 -11.49
N GLY A 155 23.92 11.23 -10.47
CA GLY A 155 22.96 11.97 -9.67
C GLY A 155 22.62 11.26 -8.36
N SER A 156 21.79 11.90 -7.54
CA SER A 156 21.35 11.38 -6.24
C SER A 156 20.17 10.40 -6.35
N ALA A 157 19.35 10.52 -7.38
CA ALA A 157 18.20 9.65 -7.63
C ALA A 157 18.44 8.76 -8.85
N ARG A 158 18.12 7.47 -8.72
CA ARG A 158 18.34 6.44 -9.75
C ARG A 158 17.03 6.12 -10.47
N ILE A 159 17.10 5.92 -11.78
CA ILE A 159 15.96 5.49 -12.60
C ILE A 159 15.76 3.99 -12.39
N LEU A 160 14.57 3.59 -11.93
CA LEU A 160 14.26 2.17 -11.70
C LEU A 160 13.93 1.45 -13.01
N TRP A 161 13.12 2.07 -13.86
CA TRP A 161 12.68 1.58 -15.18
C TRP A 161 12.39 2.76 -16.10
#